data_AF-A0A239MPR1-F1
#
_entry.id   AF-A0A239MPR1-F1
#
_cell.length_a   1.000
_cell.length_b   1.000
_cell.length_c   1.000
_cell.angle_alpha   90.00
_cell.angle_beta   90.00
_cell.angle_gamma   90.00
#
_symmetry.space_group_name_H-M   'P 1'
#
loop_
_entity.id
_entity.type
_entity.pdbx_description
1 polymer ?
#
loop_
_entity_poly.entity_id
_entity_poly.type
_entity_poly.pdbx_seq_one_letter_code
_entity_poly.pdbx_strand_id
1 'polypeptide(L)'
;MLNILASNAGDASPSFQPAPRAADESNLDWLGRELTGHGTQLLLIGARDHIGFRLRVAQAHLRHDLTPSHWSHAALLGSVAGAGTLLYEVSLDPPRGFGVPTAANALQVGRLSAYADADRFRNIALLRLPVPAEQWQGESTSTQISVLDRFRKQRSVLDVTELVPQWLAFCWGVGRAANPLLDPSPIAGAWHVGDRIGTWADS
;
A
#
# COMPACT_ATOMS: atom_id res chain seq x y z
N MET A 1 -16.09 -5.07 -12.08
CA MET A 1 -15.13 -4.24 -12.84
C MET A 1 -14.59 -3.18 -11.89
N LEU A 2 -13.35 -3.35 -11.39
CA LEU A 2 -12.63 -2.23 -10.78
C LEU A 2 -12.36 -1.26 -11.91
N ASN A 3 -13.04 -0.12 -11.89
CA ASN A 3 -12.79 0.93 -12.86
C ASN A 3 -11.44 1.53 -12.47
N ILE A 4 -10.36 1.12 -13.16
CA ILE A 4 -9.06 1.76 -13.00
C ILE A 4 -9.20 3.14 -13.65
N LEU A 5 -9.57 4.11 -12.83
CA LEU A 5 -9.70 5.50 -13.25
C LEU A 5 -8.28 6.04 -13.45
N ALA A 6 -7.82 6.06 -14.70
CA ALA A 6 -6.65 6.84 -15.06
C ALA A 6 -7.01 8.33 -14.95
N SER A 7 -6.23 9.07 -14.18
CA SER A 7 -6.36 10.53 -14.14
C SER A 7 -5.80 11.11 -15.44
N ASN A 8 -6.57 11.99 -16.09
CA ASN A 8 -6.09 12.76 -17.25
C ASN A 8 -5.27 14.00 -16.84
N ALA A 9 -4.96 14.16 -15.55
CA ALA A 9 -4.16 15.28 -15.07
C ALA A 9 -2.73 15.23 -15.67
N GLY A 10 -2.32 16.33 -16.31
CA GLY A 10 -0.97 16.50 -16.85
C GLY A 10 0.04 16.94 -15.80
N ASP A 11 -0.43 17.64 -14.76
CA ASP A 11 0.40 18.26 -13.72
C ASP A 11 0.22 17.57 -12.36
N ALA A 12 1.23 17.69 -11.50
CA ALA A 12 1.18 17.21 -10.14
C ALA A 12 0.08 17.92 -9.34
N SER A 13 -0.63 17.18 -8.49
CA SER A 13 -1.61 17.79 -7.59
C SER A 13 -0.91 18.76 -6.63
N PRO A 14 -1.39 20.02 -6.48
CA PRO A 14 -0.81 20.97 -5.53
C PRO A 14 -0.98 20.52 -4.07
N SER A 15 -1.88 19.56 -3.82
CA SER A 15 -2.05 18.93 -2.50
C SER A 15 -0.99 17.88 -2.19
N PHE A 16 -0.19 17.47 -3.17
CA PHE A 16 0.96 16.58 -2.96
C PHE A 16 2.21 17.42 -2.75
N GLN A 17 2.60 17.59 -1.49
CA GLN A 17 3.75 18.42 -1.13
C GLN A 17 4.99 17.55 -0.92
N PRO A 18 6.14 17.89 -1.51
CA PRO A 18 7.39 17.20 -1.23
C PRO A 18 7.82 17.52 0.21
N ALA A 19 8.07 16.46 0.98
CA ALA A 19 8.63 16.55 2.33
C ALA A 19 9.95 15.76 2.34
N PRO A 20 11.08 16.38 1.95
CA PRO A 20 12.36 15.67 1.87
C PRO A 20 12.79 15.18 3.25
N ARG A 21 13.50 14.05 3.25
CA ARG A 21 14.14 13.50 4.43
C ARG A 21 15.51 14.16 4.63
N ALA A 22 15.86 14.47 5.87
CA ALA A 22 17.24 14.86 6.17
C ALA A 22 18.20 13.68 5.97
N ALA A 23 19.49 13.94 5.74
CA ALA A 23 20.47 12.93 5.35
C ALA A 23 20.57 11.74 6.33
N ASP A 24 20.47 12.00 7.64
CA ASP A 24 20.57 11.00 8.71
C ASP A 24 19.22 10.70 9.39
N GLU A 25 18.12 11.20 8.83
CA GLU A 25 16.79 10.98 9.41
C GLU A 25 16.29 9.59 9.04
N SER A 26 15.84 8.82 10.04
CA SER A 26 15.27 7.49 9.80
C SER A 26 13.86 7.59 9.23
N ASN A 27 13.33 6.48 8.70
CA ASN A 27 11.94 6.42 8.25
C ASN A 27 10.98 6.77 9.41
N LEU A 28 11.27 6.29 10.62
CA LEU A 28 10.41 6.51 11.79
C LEU A 28 10.46 7.95 12.28
N ASP A 29 11.63 8.60 12.21
CA ASP A 29 11.77 10.01 12.60
C ASP A 29 11.02 10.92 11.63
N TRP A 30 11.19 10.68 10.32
CA TRP A 30 10.44 11.39 9.29
C TRP A 30 8.93 11.19 9.46
N LEU A 31 8.48 9.96 9.68
CA LEU A 31 7.07 9.67 9.92
C LEU A 31 6.58 10.31 11.22
N GLY A 32 7.38 10.33 12.27
CA GLY A 32 7.05 11.00 13.54
C GLY A 32 6.81 12.50 13.36
N ARG A 33 7.53 13.14 12.44
CA ARG A 33 7.33 14.55 12.07
C ARG A 33 6.06 14.78 11.24
N GLU A 34 5.82 13.93 10.24
CA GLU A 34 4.73 14.13 9.27
C GLU A 34 3.36 13.58 9.73
N LEU A 35 3.35 12.62 10.66
CA LEU A 35 2.15 12.03 11.25
C LEU A 35 1.50 12.98 12.25
N THR A 36 0.73 13.95 11.76
CA THR A 36 -0.15 14.74 12.63
C THR A 36 -1.47 13.98 12.81
N GLY A 37 -1.85 13.71 14.07
CA GLY A 37 -2.79 12.66 14.46
C GLY A 37 -4.28 12.84 14.15
N HIS A 38 -4.65 13.28 12.95
CA HIS A 38 -6.06 13.43 12.57
C HIS A 38 -6.36 12.88 11.17
N GLY A 39 -7.45 12.12 11.07
CA GLY A 39 -8.01 11.62 9.82
C GLY A 39 -7.42 10.30 9.33
N THR A 40 -7.96 9.82 8.21
CA THR A 40 -7.48 8.60 7.56
C THR A 40 -6.16 8.88 6.85
N GLN A 41 -5.15 8.07 7.16
CA GLN A 41 -3.84 8.16 6.54
C GLN A 41 -3.50 6.85 5.82
N LEU A 42 -2.94 6.98 4.63
CA LEU A 42 -2.41 5.89 3.82
C LEU A 42 -0.90 6.09 3.69
N LEU A 43 -0.13 5.12 4.14
CA LEU A 43 1.30 5.04 3.98
C LEU A 43 1.59 4.34 2.65
N LEU A 44 2.39 4.97 1.79
CA LEU A 44 2.95 4.37 0.59
C LEU A 44 4.43 4.06 0.83
N ILE A 45 4.87 2.89 0.40
CA ILE A 45 6.22 2.39 0.63
C ILE A 45 6.81 1.87 -0.69
N GLY A 46 8.03 2.28 -1.00
CA GLY A 46 8.86 1.73 -2.08
C GLY A 46 9.96 0.84 -1.51
N ALA A 47 9.74 -0.47 -1.54
CA ALA A 47 10.70 -1.47 -1.07
C ALA A 47 11.76 -1.76 -2.14
N ARG A 48 13.04 -1.88 -1.76
CA ARG A 48 14.15 -2.18 -2.69
C ARG A 48 14.32 -3.67 -2.97
N ASP A 49 13.58 -4.53 -2.26
CA ASP A 49 13.65 -5.97 -2.45
C ASP A 49 13.04 -6.44 -3.78
N HIS A 50 13.25 -7.72 -4.07
CA HIS A 50 12.82 -8.37 -5.31
C HIS A 50 11.30 -8.29 -5.54
N ILE A 51 10.51 -8.48 -4.47
CA ILE A 51 9.04 -8.38 -4.53
C ILE A 51 8.66 -6.94 -4.87
N GLY A 52 9.22 -5.96 -4.15
CA GLY A 52 8.97 -4.55 -4.39
C GLY A 52 9.30 -4.12 -5.82
N PHE A 53 10.43 -4.60 -6.37
CA PHE A 53 10.80 -4.36 -7.76
C PHE A 53 9.80 -4.95 -8.75
N ARG A 54 9.42 -6.22 -8.59
CA ARG A 54 8.45 -6.90 -9.48
C ARG A 54 7.09 -6.20 -9.50
N LEU A 55 6.60 -5.75 -8.34
CA LEU A 55 5.35 -5.01 -8.23
C LEU A 55 5.39 -3.68 -9.01
N ARG A 56 6.49 -2.92 -8.91
CA ARG A 56 6.65 -1.68 -9.67
C ARG A 56 6.72 -1.91 -11.18
N VAL A 57 7.36 -2.99 -11.62
CA VAL A 57 7.40 -3.39 -13.04
C VAL A 57 6.00 -3.78 -13.53
N ALA A 58 5.23 -4.54 -12.73
CA ALA A 58 3.86 -4.88 -13.06
C ALA A 58 2.98 -3.63 -13.25
N GLN A 59 3.15 -2.63 -12.40
CA GLN A 59 2.44 -1.35 -12.50
C GLN A 59 2.89 -0.54 -13.73
N ALA A 60 4.18 -0.55 -14.08
CA ALA A 60 4.68 0.10 -15.29
C ALA A 60 4.06 -0.45 -16.58
N HIS A 61 3.84 -1.78 -16.65
CA HIS A 61 3.15 -2.41 -17.78
C HIS A 61 1.70 -1.91 -17.94
N LEU A 62 1.01 -1.61 -16.84
CA LEU A 62 -0.34 -1.06 -16.88
C LEU A 62 -0.37 0.40 -17.35
N ARG A 63 0.67 1.19 -17.02
CA ARG A 63 0.72 2.62 -17.39
C ARG A 63 1.12 2.87 -18.84
N HIS A 64 1.65 1.86 -19.54
CA HIS A 64 2.24 1.98 -20.88
C HIS A 64 3.36 3.05 -21.00
N ASP A 65 3.80 3.65 -19.88
CA ASP A 65 4.85 4.66 -19.83
C ASP A 65 6.24 4.07 -19.51
N LEU A 66 6.29 2.76 -19.22
CA LEU A 66 7.48 1.98 -18.84
C LEU A 66 8.28 2.55 -17.65
N THR A 67 7.76 3.57 -16.98
CA THR A 67 8.38 4.11 -15.76
C THR A 67 7.96 3.21 -14.59
N PRO A 68 8.90 2.69 -13.79
CA PRO A 68 8.53 1.98 -12.56
C PRO A 68 7.78 2.92 -11.62
N SER A 69 6.69 2.45 -11.01
CA SER A 69 6.02 3.18 -9.93
C SER A 69 7.00 3.50 -8.80
N HIS A 70 6.87 4.61 -8.08
CA HIS A 70 7.72 4.82 -6.88
C HIS A 70 7.31 3.91 -5.70
N TRP A 71 6.11 3.32 -5.75
CA TRP A 71 5.46 2.64 -4.64
C TRP A 71 5.22 1.17 -4.96
N SER A 72 5.60 0.29 -4.05
CA SER A 72 5.36 -1.16 -4.16
C SER A 72 4.43 -1.69 -3.08
N HIS A 73 4.14 -0.91 -2.05
CA HIS A 73 3.29 -1.33 -0.94
C HIS A 73 2.49 -0.16 -0.39
N ALA A 74 1.33 -0.47 0.18
CA ALA A 74 0.44 0.51 0.78
C ALA A 74 -0.20 -0.05 2.06
N ALA A 75 -0.32 0.79 3.09
CA ALA A 75 -0.89 0.42 4.38
C ALA A 75 -1.75 1.55 4.96
N LEU A 76 -2.90 1.22 5.52
CA LEU A 76 -3.71 2.17 6.27
C LEU A 76 -3.15 2.29 7.69
N LEU A 77 -2.97 3.51 8.18
CA LEU A 77 -2.52 3.74 9.55
C LEU A 77 -3.68 3.71 10.52
N GLY A 78 -3.54 2.90 11.56
CA GLY A 78 -4.38 2.92 12.75
C GLY A 78 -4.08 4.10 13.66
N SER A 79 -4.48 3.99 14.93
CA SER A 79 -4.16 5.00 15.94
C SER A 79 -2.66 5.24 16.03
N VAL A 80 -2.26 6.50 15.89
CA VAL A 80 -0.86 6.93 15.86
C VAL A 80 -0.23 6.74 17.24
N ALA A 81 0.82 5.94 17.30
CA ALA A 81 1.58 5.61 18.51
C ALA A 81 3.09 5.50 18.19
N GLY A 82 3.60 6.43 17.36
CA GLY A 82 5.00 6.43 16.90
C GLY A 82 5.36 5.11 16.20
N ALA A 83 6.47 4.49 16.60
CA ALA A 83 6.90 3.18 16.09
C ALA A 83 5.88 2.06 16.34
N GLY A 84 5.04 2.19 17.36
CA GLY A 84 3.98 1.25 17.71
C GLY A 84 2.68 1.43 16.92
N THR A 85 2.61 2.43 16.02
CA THR A 85 1.43 2.69 15.19
C THR A 85 1.05 1.43 14.43
N LEU A 86 -0.22 1.03 14.55
CA LEU A 86 -0.74 -0.13 13.86
C LEU A 86 -0.89 0.15 12.37
N LEU A 87 -0.59 -0.85 11.56
CA LEU A 87 -0.78 -0.82 10.12
C LEU A 87 -1.77 -1.89 9.70
N TYR A 88 -2.71 -1.54 8.85
CA TYR A 88 -3.63 -2.47 8.21
C TYR A 88 -3.25 -2.61 6.74
N GLU A 89 -2.80 -3.80 6.36
CA GLU A 89 -2.12 -4.02 5.10
C GLU A 89 -2.33 -5.44 4.56
N VAL A 90 -2.00 -5.62 3.28
CA VAL A 90 -1.87 -6.92 2.64
C VAL A 90 -0.43 -7.02 2.14
N SER A 91 0.45 -7.55 2.98
CA SER A 91 1.84 -7.79 2.63
C SER A 91 2.01 -9.14 1.94
N LEU A 92 2.89 -9.16 0.93
CA LEU A 92 3.40 -10.38 0.29
C LEU A 92 4.62 -10.97 1.01
N ASP A 93 5.16 -10.26 2.01
CA ASP A 93 6.25 -10.74 2.86
C ASP A 93 5.99 -10.29 4.32
N PRO A 94 4.91 -10.79 4.96
CA PRO A 94 4.61 -10.42 6.33
C PRO A 94 5.72 -10.91 7.29
N PRO A 95 6.24 -10.09 8.23
CA PRO A 95 7.36 -10.46 9.10
C PRO A 95 7.15 -11.72 9.96
N ARG A 96 5.89 -12.11 10.21
CA ARG A 96 5.51 -13.32 10.97
C ARG A 96 4.97 -14.44 10.09
N GLY A 97 5.16 -14.34 8.78
CA GLY A 97 4.50 -15.21 7.80
C GLY A 97 2.99 -14.94 7.69
N PHE A 98 2.34 -15.71 6.83
CA PHE A 98 0.95 -15.48 6.42
C PHE A 98 -0.09 -15.93 7.46
N GLY A 99 0.28 -16.74 8.46
CA GLY A 99 -0.67 -17.29 9.43
C GLY A 99 -1.77 -18.11 8.74
N VAL A 100 -3.03 -17.75 9.00
CA VAL A 100 -4.22 -18.33 8.36
C VAL A 100 -4.96 -17.24 7.55
N PRO A 101 -4.54 -16.94 6.30
CA PRO A 101 -5.07 -15.81 5.53
C PRO A 101 -6.58 -15.83 5.33
N THR A 102 -7.18 -17.02 5.23
CA THR A 102 -8.61 -17.21 5.00
C THR A 102 -9.49 -16.60 6.11
N ALA A 103 -8.97 -16.47 7.33
CA ALA A 103 -9.72 -15.96 8.48
C ALA A 103 -9.94 -14.44 8.44
N ALA A 104 -9.10 -13.70 7.69
CA ALA A 104 -9.13 -12.25 7.64
C ALA A 104 -9.04 -11.70 6.21
N ASN A 105 -9.37 -12.52 5.21
CA ASN A 105 -9.20 -12.17 3.80
C ASN A 105 -7.80 -11.62 3.51
N ALA A 106 -6.77 -12.33 4.00
CA ALA A 106 -5.36 -11.97 3.97
C ALA A 106 -4.97 -10.59 4.54
N LEU A 107 -5.90 -9.84 5.14
CA LEU A 107 -5.58 -8.61 5.85
C LEU A 107 -4.72 -8.93 7.07
N GLN A 108 -3.62 -8.20 7.19
CA GLN A 108 -2.66 -8.33 8.27
C GLN A 108 -2.65 -7.05 9.10
N VAL A 109 -2.35 -7.20 10.39
CA VAL A 109 -2.10 -6.07 11.29
C VAL A 109 -0.61 -6.04 11.62
N GLY A 110 0.07 -5.07 11.04
CA GLY A 110 1.49 -4.81 11.22
C GLY A 110 1.76 -3.67 12.21
N ARG A 111 3.03 -3.29 12.31
CA ARG A 111 3.49 -2.12 13.06
C ARG A 111 4.39 -1.27 12.19
N LEU A 112 4.34 0.04 12.39
CA LEU A 112 5.18 1.00 11.67
C LEU A 112 6.68 0.69 11.77
N SER A 113 7.11 0.16 12.92
CA SER A 113 8.49 -0.28 13.13
C SER A 113 9.00 -1.31 12.11
N ALA A 114 8.12 -2.06 11.44
CA ALA A 114 8.51 -3.00 10.39
C ALA A 114 9.13 -2.30 9.17
N TYR A 115 8.86 -1.01 8.99
CA TYR A 115 9.32 -0.19 7.87
C TYR A 115 10.43 0.81 8.26
N ALA A 116 11.12 0.58 9.38
CA ALA A 116 12.13 1.50 9.91
C ALA A 116 13.41 1.59 9.06
N ASP A 117 13.78 0.50 8.39
CA ASP A 117 15.00 0.38 7.59
C ASP A 117 14.88 1.20 6.29
N ALA A 118 15.61 2.32 6.23
CA ALA A 118 15.64 3.22 5.08
C ALA A 118 16.36 2.65 3.85
N ASP A 119 17.27 1.69 4.02
CA ASP A 119 17.95 1.04 2.90
C ASP A 119 17.03 0.02 2.22
N ARG A 120 16.23 -0.69 3.02
CA ARG A 120 15.19 -1.60 2.50
C ARG A 120 13.99 -0.83 1.97
N PHE A 121 13.54 0.23 2.65
CA PHE A 121 12.35 1.02 2.33
C PHE A 121 12.74 2.48 2.05
N ARG A 122 13.33 2.71 0.87
CA ARG A 122 13.89 4.00 0.49
C ARG A 122 12.83 5.08 0.33
N ASN A 123 11.75 4.77 -0.38
CA ASN A 123 10.69 5.73 -0.66
C ASN A 123 9.55 5.54 0.33
N ILE A 124 9.14 6.61 0.99
CA ILE A 124 7.94 6.65 1.83
C ILE A 124 7.13 7.91 1.50
N ALA A 125 5.81 7.79 1.51
CA ALA A 125 4.91 8.93 1.37
C ALA A 125 3.66 8.73 2.23
N LEU A 126 3.09 9.85 2.69
CA LEU A 126 1.87 9.86 3.49
C LEU A 126 0.77 10.57 2.71
N LEU A 127 -0.33 9.86 2.47
CA LEU A 127 -1.54 10.44 1.90
C LEU A 127 -2.60 10.60 2.98
N ARG A 128 -3.17 11.80 3.08
CA ARG A 128 -4.30 12.08 3.96
C ARG A 128 -5.58 12.01 3.15
N LEU A 129 -6.47 11.13 3.54
CA LEU A 129 -7.74 10.94 2.88
C LEU A 129 -8.82 11.76 3.60
N PRO A 130 -9.77 12.38 2.87
CA PRO A 130 -10.88 13.14 3.44
C PRO A 130 -11.98 12.20 3.99
N VAL A 131 -11.56 11.16 4.71
CA VAL A 131 -12.41 10.15 5.34
C VAL A 131 -12.09 10.16 6.84
N PRO A 132 -13.08 10.35 7.72
CA PRO A 132 -12.87 10.22 9.16
C PRO A 132 -12.42 8.80 9.53
N ALA A 133 -11.47 8.68 10.45
CA ALA A 133 -10.89 7.39 10.83
C ALA A 133 -11.95 6.45 11.42
N GLU A 134 -12.93 7.00 12.12
CA GLU A 134 -14.03 6.32 12.78
C GLU A 134 -14.90 5.52 11.79
N GLN A 135 -15.00 5.98 10.54
CA GLN A 135 -15.82 5.32 9.52
C GLN A 135 -15.26 3.98 9.07
N TRP A 136 -13.94 3.77 9.17
CA TRP A 136 -13.29 2.54 8.71
C TRP A 136 -12.60 1.76 9.83
N GLN A 137 -12.11 2.41 10.90
CA GLN A 137 -11.45 1.78 12.05
C GLN A 137 -12.40 1.27 13.13
N GLY A 138 -13.64 1.78 13.17
CA GLY A 138 -14.55 1.57 14.31
C GLY A 138 -14.75 0.10 14.69
N GLU A 139 -14.96 -0.16 15.99
CA GLU A 139 -15.44 -1.45 16.46
C GLU A 139 -16.86 -1.68 15.93
N SER A 140 -17.15 -2.91 15.50
CA SER A 140 -18.49 -3.30 15.09
C SER A 140 -19.46 -3.10 16.26
N THR A 141 -20.26 -2.03 16.22
CA THR A 141 -21.36 -1.85 17.16
C THR A 141 -22.51 -2.78 16.80
N SER A 142 -23.50 -2.94 17.68
CA SER A 142 -24.69 -3.77 17.44
C SER A 142 -25.47 -3.40 16.17
N THR A 143 -25.20 -2.25 15.57
CA THR A 143 -25.97 -1.68 14.45
C THR A 143 -25.14 -1.40 13.19
N GLN A 144 -23.80 -1.42 13.25
CA GLN A 144 -22.95 -1.15 12.07
C GLN A 144 -21.59 -1.88 12.14
N ILE A 145 -21.30 -2.65 11.08
CA ILE A 145 -19.98 -3.27 10.85
C ILE A 145 -19.07 -2.25 10.15
N SER A 146 -17.86 -2.03 10.67
CA SER A 146 -16.87 -1.14 10.06
C SER A 146 -16.41 -1.63 8.69
N VAL A 147 -15.87 -0.73 7.88
CA VAL A 147 -15.35 -1.07 6.53
C VAL A 147 -14.26 -2.13 6.62
N LEU A 148 -13.38 -2.02 7.62
CA LEU A 148 -12.29 -2.97 7.81
C LEU A 148 -12.81 -4.37 8.21
N ASP A 149 -13.74 -4.45 9.16
CA ASP A 149 -14.32 -5.74 9.55
C ASP A 149 -15.13 -6.38 8.41
N ARG A 150 -15.80 -5.56 7.60
CA ARG A 150 -16.46 -6.03 6.38
C ARG A 150 -15.46 -6.59 5.39
N PHE A 151 -14.37 -5.88 5.12
CA PHE A 151 -13.31 -6.34 4.22
C PHE A 151 -12.68 -7.67 4.67
N ARG A 152 -12.44 -7.82 5.98
CA ARG A 152 -11.90 -9.05 6.58
C ARG A 152 -12.82 -10.26 6.39
N LYS A 153 -14.14 -10.06 6.46
CA LYS A 153 -15.15 -11.13 6.41
C LYS A 153 -15.67 -11.37 4.99
N GLN A 154 -15.65 -10.36 4.12
CA GLN A 154 -16.28 -10.41 2.80
C GLN A 154 -15.25 -10.68 1.70
N ARG A 155 -15.28 -11.90 1.17
CA ARG A 155 -14.45 -12.33 0.03
C ARG A 155 -15.14 -12.16 -1.32
N SER A 156 -16.45 -11.89 -1.34
CA SER A 156 -17.23 -11.79 -2.58
C SER A 156 -16.94 -10.56 -3.44
N VAL A 157 -16.38 -9.50 -2.84
CA VAL A 157 -16.02 -8.26 -3.56
C VAL A 157 -14.56 -8.26 -3.98
N LEU A 158 -13.68 -8.72 -3.09
CA LEU A 158 -12.25 -8.84 -3.34
C LEU A 158 -11.70 -9.99 -2.49
N ASP A 159 -11.43 -11.15 -3.08
CA ASP A 159 -10.86 -12.31 -2.37
C ASP A 159 -9.33 -12.25 -2.34
N VAL A 160 -8.77 -11.40 -1.50
CA VAL A 160 -7.31 -11.20 -1.38
C VAL A 160 -6.55 -12.48 -1.06
N THR A 161 -7.21 -13.44 -0.41
CA THR A 161 -6.60 -14.73 -0.10
C THR A 161 -6.21 -15.49 -1.37
N GLU A 162 -6.97 -15.33 -2.45
CA GLU A 162 -6.65 -15.89 -3.77
C GLU A 162 -5.57 -15.06 -4.50
N LEU A 163 -5.48 -13.76 -4.20
CA LEU A 163 -4.65 -12.80 -4.94
C LEU A 163 -3.22 -12.81 -4.47
N VAL A 164 -3.01 -12.97 -3.16
CA VAL A 164 -1.68 -13.12 -2.58
C VAL A 164 -0.86 -14.20 -3.28
N PRO A 165 -1.33 -15.46 -3.46
CA PRO A 165 -0.53 -16.47 -4.15
C PRO A 165 -0.32 -16.17 -5.63
N GLN A 166 -1.26 -15.52 -6.33
CA GLN A 166 -1.06 -15.09 -7.72
C GLN A 166 0.06 -14.05 -7.82
N TRP A 167 0.04 -13.04 -6.93
CA TRP A 167 1.07 -12.03 -6.84
C TRP A 167 2.42 -12.61 -6.43
N LEU A 168 2.45 -13.56 -5.49
CA LEU A 168 3.66 -14.27 -5.10
C LEU A 168 4.24 -15.06 -6.27
N ALA A 169 3.42 -15.83 -7.00
CA ALA A 169 3.85 -16.58 -8.17
C ALA A 169 4.45 -15.67 -9.24
N PHE A 170 3.82 -14.52 -9.52
CA PHE A 170 4.34 -13.52 -10.42
C PHE A 170 5.67 -12.92 -9.94
N CYS A 171 5.75 -12.50 -8.68
CA CYS A 171 6.96 -11.89 -8.12
C CYS A 171 8.13 -12.87 -8.19
N TRP A 172 7.95 -14.07 -7.65
CA TRP A 172 8.94 -15.14 -7.64
C TRP A 172 9.30 -15.66 -9.04
N GLY A 173 8.54 -15.30 -10.08
CA GLY A 173 8.76 -15.80 -11.44
C GLY A 173 8.54 -17.30 -11.55
N VAL A 174 7.60 -17.85 -10.76
CA VAL A 174 7.27 -19.28 -10.78
C VAL A 174 6.49 -19.59 -12.05
N GLY A 175 7.05 -20.44 -12.90
CA GLY A 175 6.40 -20.90 -14.13
C GLY A 175 6.12 -19.76 -15.12
N ARG A 176 4.90 -19.74 -15.67
CA ARG A 176 4.41 -18.71 -16.60
C ARG A 176 3.41 -17.75 -15.94
N ALA A 177 3.56 -17.49 -14.64
CA ALA A 177 2.68 -16.59 -13.92
C ALA A 177 2.67 -15.19 -14.58
N ALA A 178 1.53 -14.79 -15.11
CA ALA A 178 1.35 -13.50 -15.75
C ALA A 178 1.25 -12.38 -14.70
N ASN A 179 1.40 -11.13 -15.15
CA ASN A 179 1.12 -9.97 -14.32
C ASN A 179 -0.37 -9.97 -13.94
N PRO A 180 -0.74 -10.07 -12.64
CA PRO A 180 -2.15 -10.10 -12.23
C PRO A 180 -2.96 -8.88 -12.66
N LEU A 181 -2.30 -7.74 -12.93
CA LEU A 181 -2.96 -6.53 -13.44
C LEU A 181 -3.37 -6.59 -14.91
N LEU A 182 -2.88 -7.59 -15.66
CA LEU A 182 -3.20 -7.79 -17.07
C LEU A 182 -4.18 -8.95 -17.29
N ASP A 183 -4.56 -9.67 -16.23
CA ASP A 183 -5.52 -10.77 -16.32
C ASP A 183 -6.95 -10.22 -16.38
N PRO A 184 -7.79 -10.64 -17.35
CA PRO A 184 -9.20 -10.27 -17.41
C PRO A 184 -10.07 -10.88 -16.29
N SER A 185 -9.54 -11.80 -15.47
CA SER A 185 -10.24 -12.36 -14.32
C SER A 185 -10.46 -11.28 -13.24
N PRO A 186 -11.66 -11.16 -12.64
CA PRO A 186 -11.92 -10.13 -11.65
C PRO A 186 -11.07 -10.37 -10.41
N ILE A 187 -10.53 -9.28 -9.85
CA ILE A 187 -10.01 -9.11 -8.47
C ILE A 187 -8.52 -9.49 -8.35
N ALA A 188 -7.63 -8.50 -8.09
CA ALA A 188 -6.25 -8.57 -7.53
C ALA A 188 -5.65 -7.17 -7.39
N GLY A 189 -5.65 -6.60 -6.18
CA GLY A 189 -5.39 -5.17 -5.96
C GLY A 189 -4.07 -4.63 -6.52
N ALA A 190 -4.17 -3.55 -7.29
CA ALA A 190 -3.21 -2.45 -7.24
C ALA A 190 -3.97 -1.17 -6.92
N TRP A 191 -3.59 -0.53 -5.83
CA TRP A 191 -3.84 0.90 -5.67
C TRP A 191 -2.88 1.61 -6.63
N HIS A 192 -3.43 2.19 -7.69
CA HIS A 192 -2.68 3.08 -8.58
C HIS A 192 -2.72 4.50 -7.99
N VAL A 193 -1.56 5.00 -7.57
CA VAL A 193 -1.31 6.44 -7.37
C VAL A 193 -0.42 6.85 -8.53
N GLY A 194 -0.92 7.67 -9.45
CA GLY A 194 -0.19 8.05 -10.66
C GLY A 194 1.04 8.90 -10.36
N ASP A 195 2.19 8.54 -10.94
CA ASP A 195 3.48 9.24 -10.78
C ASP A 195 3.71 10.36 -11.80
N ARG A 196 2.68 11.13 -12.17
CA ARG A 196 2.96 12.44 -12.79
C ARG A 196 3.22 13.51 -11.73
N ILE A 197 4.04 13.15 -10.75
CA ILE A 197 4.43 13.98 -9.63
C ILE A 197 5.95 14.06 -9.64
N GLY A 198 6.45 15.12 -10.29
CA GLY A 198 7.81 15.65 -10.25
C GLY A 198 8.93 14.66 -9.91
N THR A 199 9.66 14.25 -10.94
CA THR A 199 11.05 13.79 -10.81
C THR A 199 11.87 14.83 -10.07
N TRP A 200 12.42 14.49 -8.90
CA TRP A 200 13.45 15.29 -8.22
C TRP A 200 14.50 14.37 -7.60
N ALA A 201 15.63 14.23 -8.30
CA ALA A 201 17.01 14.35 -7.80
C ALA A 201 17.99 13.59 -8.71
N ASP A 202 18.58 14.30 -9.67
CA ASP A 202 20.01 14.14 -9.97
C ASP A 202 20.74 15.18 -9.13
N SER A 203 21.56 14.70 -8.19
CA SER A 203 22.73 15.37 -7.62
C SER A 203 23.62 14.32 -6.97
#